data_AF-A0A1V8RUA5-F1
#
_entry.id   AF-A0A1V8RUA5-F1
#
_cell.length_a   1.000
_cell.length_b   1.000
_cell.length_c   1.000
_cell.angle_alpha   90.00
_cell.angle_beta   90.00
_cell.angle_gamma   90.00
#
_symmetry.space_group_name_H-M   'P 1'
#
loop_
_entity.id
_entity.type
_entity.pdbx_description
1 polymer ?
#
loop_
_entity_poly.entity_id
_entity_poly.type
_entity_poly.pdbx_seq_one_letter_code
_entity_poly.pdbx_strand_id
1 'polypeptide(L)'
;MGKRLRVAERLARCIDDPRCPDQIVHGLTDMIGFRMQMIAAGYEDGNDANRLRSDPIFKMAQDTLPSGRDLASQSMTCSPFCPRL
;
A
#
# COMPACT_ATOMS: atom_id res chain seq x y z
N MET A 1 -26.45 -7.03 3.17
CA MET A 1 -25.45 -6.26 2.40
C MET A 1 -24.60 -5.47 3.40
N GLY A 2 -23.33 -5.84 3.59
CA GLY A 2 -22.46 -5.18 4.58
C GLY A 2 -22.08 -3.75 4.18
N LYS A 3 -21.96 -2.84 5.14
CA LYS A 3 -21.54 -1.44 4.90
C LYS A 3 -20.02 -1.39 4.71
N ARG A 4 -19.54 -0.80 3.59
CA ARG A 4 -18.12 -0.45 3.42
C ARG A 4 -17.75 0.63 4.45
N LEU A 5 -16.81 0.32 5.35
CA LEU A 5 -16.45 1.19 6.49
C LEU A 5 -15.44 2.31 6.15
N ARG A 6 -14.82 2.27 4.96
CA ARG A 6 -13.81 3.24 4.48
C ARG A 6 -12.70 3.48 5.52
N VAL A 7 -12.19 2.41 6.12
CA VAL A 7 -11.24 2.47 7.24
C VAL A 7 -9.96 3.20 6.85
N ALA A 8 -9.37 2.89 5.68
CA ALA A 8 -8.13 3.52 5.23
C ALA A 8 -8.25 5.05 5.10
N GLU A 9 -9.36 5.54 4.54
CA GLU A 9 -9.61 6.98 4.42
C GLU A 9 -9.83 7.65 5.78
N ARG A 10 -10.56 6.99 6.69
CA ARG A 10 -10.77 7.51 8.04
C ARG A 10 -9.46 7.60 8.81
N LEU A 11 -8.57 6.64 8.66
CA LEU A 11 -7.23 6.66 9.25
C LEU A 11 -6.35 7.73 8.61
N ALA A 12 -6.39 7.87 7.28
CA ALA A 12 -5.61 8.88 6.56
C ALA A 12 -5.95 10.30 7.02
N ARG A 13 -7.23 10.60 7.29
CA ARG A 13 -7.67 11.90 7.81
C ARG A 13 -7.20 12.20 9.24
N CYS A 14 -6.72 11.21 9.97
CA CYS A 14 -6.16 11.39 11.31
C CYS A 14 -4.66 11.68 11.30
N ILE A 15 -4.02 11.73 10.12
CA ILE A 15 -2.58 11.94 9.97
C ILE A 15 -2.37 13.27 9.27
N ASP A 16 -1.66 14.18 9.94
CA ASP A 16 -1.11 15.36 9.28
C ASP A 16 0.05 14.93 8.38
N ASP A 17 -0.10 15.11 7.08
CA ASP A 17 0.89 14.73 6.08
C ASP A 17 1.82 15.90 5.75
N PRO A 18 3.07 15.94 6.25
CA PRO A 18 3.97 17.05 6.02
C PRO A 18 4.61 17.03 4.62
N ARG A 19 4.32 16.00 3.80
CA ARG A 19 4.89 15.86 2.45
C ARG A 19 4.36 16.97 1.55
N CYS A 20 5.21 17.45 0.63
CA CYS A 20 4.81 18.42 -0.38
C CYS A 20 3.70 17.83 -1.27
N PRO A 21 2.48 18.41 -1.31
CA PRO A 21 1.35 17.83 -2.04
C PRO A 21 1.63 17.54 -3.52
N ASP A 22 2.38 18.42 -4.19
CA ASP A 22 2.73 18.29 -5.61
C ASP A 22 3.71 17.13 -5.89
N GLN A 23 4.31 16.56 -4.84
CA GLN A 23 5.21 15.40 -4.92
C GLN A 23 4.54 14.11 -4.45
N ILE A 24 3.26 14.16 -4.05
CA ILE A 24 2.54 12.98 -3.57
C ILE A 24 2.07 12.15 -4.76
N VAL A 25 2.78 11.04 -4.94
CA VAL A 25 2.50 10.04 -5.96
C VAL A 25 1.57 8.93 -5.43
N HIS A 26 1.73 8.60 -4.15
CA HIS A 26 0.94 7.60 -3.41
C HIS A 26 0.36 8.26 -2.16
N GLY A 27 -0.96 8.41 -2.13
CA GLY A 27 -1.66 9.07 -1.02
C GLY A 27 -1.63 8.23 0.26
N LEU A 28 -1.85 8.86 1.41
CA LEU A 28 -1.96 8.14 2.69
C LEU A 28 -3.08 7.09 2.67
N THR A 29 -4.21 7.40 2.03
CA THR A 29 -5.32 6.44 1.89
C THR A 29 -4.86 5.18 1.13
N ASP A 30 -4.07 5.36 0.07
CA ASP A 30 -3.55 4.25 -0.74
C ASP A 30 -2.52 3.42 0.03
N MET A 31 -1.59 4.08 0.71
CA MET A 31 -0.55 3.40 1.49
C MET A 31 -1.13 2.64 2.68
N ILE A 32 -2.11 3.23 3.38
CA ILE A 32 -2.83 2.56 4.47
C ILE A 32 -3.64 1.39 3.93
N GLY A 33 -4.35 1.57 2.80
CA GLY A 33 -5.10 0.51 2.14
C GLY A 33 -4.22 -0.67 1.75
N PHE A 34 -3.06 -0.41 1.14
CA PHE A 34 -2.07 -1.43 0.79
C PHE A 34 -1.56 -2.14 2.05
N ARG A 35 -1.24 -1.38 3.11
CA ARG A 35 -0.76 -1.94 4.37
C ARG A 35 -1.79 -2.83 5.05
N MET A 36 -3.06 -2.43 5.06
CA MET A 36 -4.16 -3.24 5.60
C MET A 36 -4.32 -4.56 4.84
N GLN A 37 -4.19 -4.54 3.51
CA GLN A 37 -4.23 -5.76 2.69
C GLN A 37 -3.05 -6.69 3.00
N MET A 38 -1.84 -6.15 3.18
CA MET A 38 -0.67 -6.95 3.56
C MET A 38 -0.90 -7.68 4.89
N ILE A 39 -1.38 -6.97 5.92
CA ILE A 39 -1.71 -7.58 7.22
C ILE A 39 -2.79 -8.65 7.05
N ALA A 40 -3.86 -8.35 6.31
CA ALA A 40 -4.94 -9.31 6.09
C ALA A 40 -4.46 -10.59 5.35
N ALA A 41 -3.41 -10.49 4.55
CA ALA A 41 -2.80 -11.59 3.82
C ALA A 41 -1.66 -12.30 4.57
N GLY A 42 -1.38 -11.94 5.84
CA GLY A 42 -0.34 -12.55 6.66
C GLY A 42 1.07 -11.96 6.47
N TYR A 43 1.20 -10.82 5.80
CA TYR A 43 2.45 -10.08 5.61
C TYR A 43 2.59 -8.95 6.64
N GLU A 44 2.40 -9.29 7.92
CA GLU A 44 2.46 -8.34 9.04
C GLU A 44 3.84 -7.69 9.21
N ASP A 45 4.93 -8.34 8.82
CA ASP A 45 6.29 -7.80 9.01
C ASP A 45 6.64 -6.66 8.02
N GLY A 46 5.91 -6.57 6.91
CA GLY A 46 6.14 -5.58 5.87
C GLY A 46 7.37 -5.83 4.97
N ASN A 47 8.12 -6.92 5.17
CA ASN A 47 9.39 -7.15 4.47
C ASN A 47 9.19 -7.34 2.97
N ASP A 48 8.04 -7.87 2.55
CA ASP A 48 7.71 -8.11 1.16
C ASP A 48 7.02 -6.92 0.46
N ALA A 49 6.90 -5.76 1.10
CA ALA A 49 6.23 -4.59 0.54
C ALA A 49 6.76 -4.21 -0.85
N ASN A 50 8.09 -4.30 -1.05
CA ASN A 50 8.72 -4.01 -2.34
C ASN A 50 8.28 -4.93 -3.48
N ARG A 51 8.00 -6.20 -3.18
CA ARG A 51 7.48 -7.18 -4.15
C ARG A 51 5.98 -7.03 -4.33
N LEU A 52 5.25 -6.87 -3.23
CA LEU A 52 3.78 -6.86 -3.22
C LEU A 52 3.17 -5.57 -3.80
N ARG A 53 3.89 -4.43 -3.78
CA ARG A 53 3.40 -3.17 -4.37
C ARG A 53 3.15 -3.29 -5.89
N SER A 54 3.81 -4.23 -6.55
CA SER A 54 3.64 -4.53 -7.99
C SER A 54 2.72 -5.72 -8.26
N ASP A 55 2.27 -6.44 -7.22
CA ASP A 55 1.48 -7.67 -7.36
C ASP A 55 0.07 -7.38 -7.91
N PRO A 56 -0.35 -8.03 -9.01
CA PRO A 56 -1.68 -7.85 -9.60
C PRO A 56 -2.85 -8.05 -8.63
N ILE A 57 -2.74 -9.00 -7.70
CA ILE A 57 -3.80 -9.32 -6.75
C ILE A 57 -4.01 -8.15 -5.78
N PHE A 58 -2.92 -7.58 -5.26
CA PHE A 58 -2.98 -6.43 -4.38
C PHE A 58 -3.48 -5.18 -5.13
N LYS A 59 -3.09 -5.00 -6.40
CA LYS A 59 -3.61 -3.90 -7.22
C LYS A 59 -5.12 -3.99 -7.38
N MET A 60 -5.63 -5.17 -7.74
CA MET A 60 -7.07 -5.39 -7.89
C MET A 60 -7.83 -5.25 -6.57
N ALA A 61 -7.27 -5.75 -5.46
CA ALA A 61 -7.87 -5.59 -4.14
C ALA A 61 -7.94 -4.13 -3.67
N GLN A 62 -7.13 -3.25 -4.26
CA GLN A 62 -7.18 -1.80 -4.09
C GLN A 62 -7.98 -1.08 -5.20
N ASP A 63 -8.86 -1.79 -5.91
CA ASP A 63 -9.65 -1.25 -7.03
C ASP A 63 -8.78 -0.61 -8.14
N THR A 64 -7.53 -1.08 -8.30
CA THR A 64 -6.56 -0.62 -9.31
C THR A 64 -6.33 -1.69 -10.39
N LEU A 65 -6.08 -1.27 -11.63
CA LEU A 65 -5.77 -2.21 -12.72
C LEU A 65 -4.46 -2.98 -12.46
N PRO A 66 -4.37 -4.27 -12.84
CA PRO A 66 -3.14 -5.05 -12.76
C PRO A 66 -1.94 -4.40 -13.47
N SER A 67 -2.18 -3.77 -14.61
CA SER A 67 -1.20 -3.02 -15.42
C SER A 67 -0.97 -1.59 -14.92
N GLY A 68 -1.69 -1.17 -13.89
CA GLY A 68 -1.54 0.15 -13.28
C GLY A 68 -0.20 0.32 -12.58
N ARG A 69 0.05 1.55 -12.13
CA ARG A 69 1.21 1.89 -11.32
C ARG A 69 1.30 1.01 -10.06
N ASP A 70 2.50 0.95 -9.48
CA ASP A 70 2.69 0.30 -8.19
C ASP A 70 1.88 0.99 -7.10
N LEU A 71 1.49 0.25 -6.05
CA LEU A 71 0.65 0.77 -4.97
C LEU A 71 1.38 1.72 -4.01
N ALA A 72 2.71 1.62 -3.97
CA ALA A 72 3.58 2.43 -3.14
C ALA A 72 4.95 2.64 -3.80
N SER A 73 5.67 3.64 -3.30
CA SER A 73 7.11 3.79 -3.55
C SER A 73 7.89 2.61 -2.95
N GLN A 74 9.18 2.51 -3.31
CA GLN A 74 10.06 1.51 -2.70
C GLN A 74 10.09 1.65 -1.17
N SER A 75 9.95 0.54 -0.46
CA SER A 75 10.12 0.48 0.99
C SER A 75 11.58 0.59 1.37
N MET A 76 11.87 1.28 2.48
CA MET A 76 13.22 1.39 3.04
C MET A 76 13.70 0.08 3.67
N THR A 77 12.79 -0.81 4.05
CA THR A 77 13.10 -2.14 4.58
C THR A 77 13.55 -3.07 3.46
N CYS A 78 14.66 -3.77 3.68
CA CYS A 78 15.20 -4.77 2.76
C CYS A 78 14.43 -6.08 2.93
N SER A 79 13.84 -6.62 1.85
CA SER A 79 13.27 -7.98 1.91
C SER A 79 14.42 -8.99 1.97
N PRO A 80 14.41 -9.96 2.90
CA PRO A 80 15.44 -11.00 2.98
C PRO A 80 15.40 -11.96 1.76
N PHE A 81 14.31 -11.94 0.99
CA PHE A 81 14.11 -12.76 -0.22
C PHE A 81 14.16 -11.97 -1.52
N CYS A 82 14.43 -10.65 -1.49
CA CYS A 82 14.72 -9.94 -2.72
C CYS A 82 16.10 -10.41 -3.23
N PRO A 83 16.21 -10.94 -4.46
CA PRO A 83 17.52 -11.21 -5.03
C PRO A 83 18.25 -9.87 -5.06
N ARG A 84 19.41 -9.82 -4.39
CA ARG A 84 20.34 -8.69 -4.47
C ARG A 84 20.59 -8.41 -5.95
N LEU A 85 20.46 -7.14 -6.34
CA LEU A 85 21.31 -6.62 -7.40
C LEU A 85 22.77 -6.73 -6.96
#